data_AF-A0A7W1C8F4-F1
#
_entry.id   AF-A0A7W1C8F4-F1
#
_cell.length_a   1.000
_cell.length_b   1.000
_cell.length_c   1.000
_cell.angle_alpha   90.00
_cell.angle_beta   90.00
_cell.angle_gamma   90.00
#
_symmetry.space_group_name_H-M   'P 1'
#
loop_
_entity.id
_entity.type
_entity.pdbx_description
1 polymer ?
#
loop_
_entity_poly.entity_id
_entity_poly.type
_entity_poly.pdbx_seq_one_letter_code
_entity_poly.pdbx_strand_id
1 'polypeptide(L)' 'MSGGRIAGAPVSWGVIEIPDWGYQMPADRVLKEASSLGLPAVEAGPEGLLPTDPAE' A
#
# COMPACT_ATOMS: atom_id res chain seq x y z
N MET A 1 17.61 18.73 9.56
CA MET A 1 17.50 18.03 8.26
C MET A 1 16.02 17.90 7.97
N SER A 2 15.51 18.45 6.85
CA SER A 2 14.14 18.12 6.45
C SER A 2 14.18 16.64 6.04
N GLY A 3 13.69 15.75 6.91
CA GLY A 3 13.68 14.32 6.64
C GLY A 3 12.87 14.07 5.37
N GLY A 4 13.45 13.35 4.41
CA GLY A 4 12.78 13.05 3.15
C GLY A 4 11.41 12.39 3.38
N ARG A 5 10.46 12.66 2.48
CA ARG A 5 9.18 11.94 2.48
C ARG A 5 9.43 10.57 1.87
N ILE A 6 9.27 9.52 2.68
CA ILE A 6 9.46 8.12 2.28
C ILE A 6 8.11 7.41 2.33
N ALA A 7 7.81 6.62 1.30
CA ALA A 7 6.65 5.74 1.24
C ALA A 7 7.09 4.31 0.86
N GLY A 8 6.37 3.30 1.35
CA GLY A 8 6.56 1.92 0.94
C GLY A 8 5.73 1.57 -0.30
N ALA A 9 6.26 0.71 -1.17
CA ALA A 9 5.49 0.15 -2.28
C ALA A 9 4.71 -1.09 -1.83
N PRO A 10 3.42 -1.24 -2.17
CA PRO A 10 2.59 -2.35 -1.71
C PRO A 10 2.95 -3.71 -2.36
N VAL A 11 3.84 -3.73 -3.35
CA VAL A 11 4.33 -4.95 -4.02
C VAL A 11 4.96 -5.96 -3.04
N SER A 12 5.52 -5.50 -1.92
CA SER A 12 6.04 -6.37 -0.85
C SER A 12 4.95 -7.21 -0.17
N TRP A 13 3.68 -6.81 -0.29
CA TRP A 13 2.50 -7.56 0.14
C TRP A 13 1.82 -8.32 -1.00
N GLY A 14 2.48 -8.40 -2.16
CA GLY A 14 1.97 -9.09 -3.35
C GLY A 14 0.95 -8.30 -4.17
N VAL A 15 0.76 -7.00 -3.89
CA VAL A 15 -0.19 -6.15 -4.62
C VAL A 15 0.47 -5.54 -5.86
N ILE A 16 -0.08 -5.80 -7.04
CA ILE A 16 0.46 -5.33 -8.33
C ILE A 16 -0.59 -5.40 -9.45
N GLU A 17 -0.43 -4.59 -10.50
CA GLU A 17 -1.31 -4.48 -11.66
C GLU A 17 -1.22 -5.64 -12.68
N ILE A 18 -0.37 -6.63 -12.45
CA ILE A 18 -0.15 -7.74 -13.38
C ILE A 18 -1.30 -8.77 -13.30
N PRO A 19 -1.98 -9.09 -14.43
CA PRO A 19 -3.00 -10.13 -14.47
C PRO A 19 -2.46 -11.51 -14.06
N ASP A 20 -3.29 -12.32 -13.41
CA ASP A 20 -2.95 -13.68 -12.95
C ASP A 20 -1.70 -13.79 -12.04
N TRP A 21 -1.28 -12.69 -11.41
CA TRP A 21 -0.14 -12.64 -10.49
C TRP A 21 -0.28 -13.60 -9.30
N GLY A 22 -1.51 -13.78 -8.82
CA GLY A 22 -1.85 -14.63 -7.68
C GLY A 22 -2.57 -13.87 -6.56
N TYR A 23 -2.38 -14.32 -5.33
CA TYR A 23 -3.02 -13.73 -4.16
C TYR A 23 -2.47 -12.33 -3.86
N GLN A 24 -3.37 -11.36 -3.73
CA GLN A 24 -3.06 -9.99 -3.34
C GLN A 24 -3.68 -9.72 -1.96
N MET A 25 -2.89 -9.17 -1.03
CA MET A 25 -3.40 -8.84 0.30
C MET A 25 -4.40 -7.69 0.25
N PRO A 26 -5.45 -7.70 1.11
CA PRO A 26 -6.40 -6.60 1.18
C PRO A 26 -5.74 -5.34 1.78
N ALA A 27 -6.25 -4.17 1.40
CA ALA A 27 -5.62 -2.89 1.73
C ALA A 27 -5.56 -2.62 3.24
N ASP A 28 -6.56 -3.03 4.00
CA ASP A 28 -6.58 -2.91 5.47
C ASP A 28 -5.38 -3.60 6.12
N ARG A 29 -5.02 -4.78 5.61
CA ARG A 29 -3.85 -5.54 6.05
C ARG A 29 -2.55 -4.85 5.65
N VAL A 30 -2.43 -4.38 4.41
CA VAL A 30 -1.23 -3.67 3.93
C VAL A 30 -0.97 -2.43 4.78
N LEU A 31 -2.00 -1.60 5.00
CA LEU A 31 -1.88 -0.36 5.77
C LEU A 31 -1.54 -0.63 7.24
N LYS A 32 -2.17 -1.64 7.86
CA LYS A 32 -1.88 -2.04 9.24
C LYS A 32 -0.46 -2.55 9.41
N GLU A 33 0.02 -3.40 8.50
CA GLU A 33 1.38 -3.94 8.57
C GLU A 33 2.43 -2.86 8.27
N ALA A 34 2.22 -2.01 7.26
CA ALA A 34 3.10 -0.89 6.96
C ALA A 34 3.25 0.06 8.16
N SER A 35 2.14 0.41 8.80
CA SER A 35 2.12 1.21 10.03
C SER A 35 2.91 0.53 11.16
N SER A 36 2.74 -0.78 11.35
CA SER A 36 3.46 -1.54 12.39
C SER A 36 4.98 -1.59 12.19
N LEU A 37 5.43 -1.45 10.94
CA LEU A 37 6.85 -1.37 10.57
C LEU A 37 7.43 0.05 10.68
N GLY A 38 6.60 1.04 11.02
CA GLY A 38 7.01 2.45 11.10
C GLY A 38 7.09 3.15 9.75
N LEU A 39 6.49 2.59 8.69
CA LEU A 39 6.36 3.27 7.41
C LEU A 39 5.27 4.36 7.53
N PRO A 40 5.60 5.64 7.31
CA PRO A 40 4.63 6.73 7.50
C PRO A 40 3.66 6.87 6.31
N ALA A 41 3.95 6.21 5.18
CA ALA A 41 3.13 6.24 3.98
C ALA A 41 3.35 4.98 3.13
N VAL A 42 2.38 4.67 2.28
CA VAL A 42 2.51 3.71 1.18
C VAL A 42 2.05 4.36 -0.12
N GLU A 43 2.54 3.86 -1.25
CA GLU A 43 1.98 4.18 -2.56
C GLU A 43 0.54 3.65 -2.66
N ALA A 44 -0.30 4.32 -3.45
CA ALA A 44 -1.70 3.94 -3.62
C ALA A 44 -1.89 2.54 -4.23
N GLY A 45 -0.89 2.04 -4.96
CA GLY A 45 -0.96 0.75 -5.64
C GLY A 45 -1.87 0.77 -6.88
N PRO A 46 -2.32 -0.40 -7.35
CA PRO A 46 -3.19 -0.53 -8.50
C PRO A 46 -4.60 0.00 -8.21
N GLU A 47 -5.34 0.28 -9.28
CA GLU A 47 -6.76 0.66 -9.20
C GLU A 47 -7.56 -0.38 -8.40
N GLY A 48 -8.42 0.11 -7.50
CA GLY A 48 -9.25 -0.74 -6.64
C GLY A 48 -8.58 -1.22 -5.35
N LEU A 49 -7.29 -0.96 -5.12
CA LEU A 49 -6.67 -1.25 -3.82
C LEU A 49 -7.26 -0.34 -2.71
N LEU A 50 -7.29 0.96 -2.96
CA LEU A 50 -7.80 1.97 -2.03
C LEU A 50 -9.12 2.59 -2.53
N PRO A 51 -9.98 3.09 -1.63
CA PRO A 51 -11.10 3.93 -2.00
C PRO A 51 -10.66 5.17 -2.78
N THR A 52 -11.54 5.67 -3.63
CA THR A 52 -11.28 6.91 -4.40
C THR A 52 -11.43 8.16 -3.53
N ASP A 53 -12.31 8.10 -2.53
CA ASP A 53 -12.46 9.12 -1.49
C ASP A 53 -11.74 8.67 -0.21
N PRO A 54 -10.73 9.42 0.28
CA PRO A 54 -10.06 9.11 1.54
C PRO A 54 -10.96 9.16 2.78
N ALA A 55 -12.17 9.72 2.67
CA ALA A 55 -13.14 9.85 3.76
C ALA A 55 -14.18 8.72 3.83
N GLU A 56 -14.18 7.79 2.87
CA GLU A 56 -14.95 6.53 2.94
C GLU A 56 -14.38 5.57 3.99
#